data_AF-A0A5C1AQ89-F1
#
_entry.id   AF-A0A5C1AQ89-F1
#
_cell.length_a   1.000
_cell.length_b   1.000
_cell.length_c   1.000
_cell.angle_alpha   90.00
_cell.angle_beta   90.00
_cell.angle_gamma   90.00
#
_symmetry.space_group_name_H-M   'P 1'
#
loop_
_entity.id
_entity.type
_entity.pdbx_description
1 polymer ?
#
loop_
_entity_poly.entity_id
_entity_poly.type
_entity_poly.pdbx_seq_one_letter_code
_entity_poly.pdbx_strand_id
1 'polypeptide(L)'
;MDAWERLHWLFETDDGGLYDIRLAGLDESGVVAAFEFIRARSPVTPDAHFWHTGLERDERVADYPDAARLVARRVAEAVHVLAPGLEFAGVVLPDLGVFVWPDEVTLDYRMGPEWGRPQLLALFELLRQLVATTGGRVELGSGAGATVSRQFAGELEAYSAGCAADAEPGAVADRGRM
;
A
#
# COMPACT_ATOMS: atom_id res chain seq x y z
N MET A 1 3.42 25.25 2.11
CA MET A 1 4.13 24.04 2.53
C MET A 1 3.68 22.87 1.69
N ASP A 2 4.56 21.94 1.36
CA ASP A 2 4.19 20.70 0.66
C ASP A 2 3.98 19.52 1.63
N ALA A 3 3.61 18.35 1.10
CA ALA A 3 3.34 17.15 1.92
C ALA A 3 4.59 16.66 2.66
N TRP A 4 5.77 16.79 2.05
CA TRP A 4 7.03 16.36 2.68
C TRP A 4 7.33 17.23 3.90
N GLU A 5 7.24 18.55 3.78
CA GLU A 5 7.45 19.47 4.91
C GLU A 5 6.50 19.19 6.10
N ARG A 6 5.34 18.58 5.84
CA ARG A 6 4.35 18.24 6.88
C ARG A 6 4.49 16.85 7.47
N LEU A 7 5.06 15.90 6.72
CA LEU A 7 5.05 14.48 7.05
C LEU A 7 6.45 13.87 7.19
N HIS A 8 7.54 14.55 6.81
CA HIS A 8 8.88 13.96 6.77
C HIS A 8 9.30 13.28 8.09
N TRP A 9 8.87 13.83 9.23
CA TRP A 9 9.16 13.28 10.55
C TRP A 9 8.60 11.85 10.77
N LEU A 10 7.58 11.42 10.01
CA LEU A 10 7.06 10.04 10.02
C LEU A 10 7.99 9.04 9.34
N PHE A 11 8.97 9.52 8.56
CA PHE A 11 9.76 8.70 7.64
C PHE A 11 11.27 8.83 7.84
N GLU A 12 11.75 10.04 8.10
CA GLU A 12 13.18 10.38 8.05
C GLU A 12 13.93 10.03 9.34
N THR A 13 13.32 10.27 10.50
CA THR A 13 13.97 10.10 11.80
C THR A 13 13.49 8.82 12.46
N ASP A 14 14.40 7.86 12.61
CA ASP A 14 14.15 6.66 13.43
C ASP A 14 14.03 7.08 14.90
N ASP A 15 12.79 7.22 15.36
CA ASP A 15 12.43 7.54 16.74
C ASP A 15 12.04 6.28 17.54
N GLY A 16 12.25 5.09 16.96
CA GLY A 16 11.77 3.81 17.49
C GLY A 16 10.26 3.58 17.28
N GLY A 17 9.58 4.48 16.58
CA GLY A 17 8.18 4.34 16.19
C GLY A 17 8.01 3.26 15.13
N LEU A 18 7.03 2.38 15.36
CA LEU A 18 6.60 1.37 14.39
C LEU A 18 5.32 1.88 13.73
N TYR A 19 5.45 2.84 12.82
CA TYR A 19 4.32 3.31 12.04
C TYR A 19 4.04 2.36 10.90
N ASP A 20 2.77 2.08 10.72
CA ASP A 20 2.25 1.27 9.63
C ASP A 20 1.13 2.04 8.90
N ILE A 21 0.98 1.75 7.62
CA ILE A 21 -0.04 2.34 6.75
C ILE A 21 -1.02 1.22 6.41
N ARG A 22 -2.28 1.40 6.78
CA ARG A 22 -3.34 0.40 6.62
C ARG A 22 -4.23 0.77 5.45
N LEU A 23 -4.36 -0.15 4.50
CA LEU A 23 -5.43 -0.15 3.52
C LEU A 23 -6.59 -0.96 4.10
N ALA A 24 -7.50 -0.25 4.78
CA ALA A 24 -8.56 -0.82 5.58
C ALA A 24 -9.92 -0.89 4.85
N GLY A 25 -10.84 -1.67 5.41
CA GLY A 25 -12.21 -1.79 4.91
C GLY A 25 -12.32 -2.63 3.65
N LEU A 26 -11.42 -3.59 3.48
CA LEU A 26 -11.40 -4.48 2.33
C LEU A 26 -12.33 -5.68 2.59
N ASP A 27 -13.02 -6.10 1.54
CA ASP A 27 -13.60 -7.44 1.48
C ASP A 27 -12.58 -8.45 0.93
N GLU A 28 -12.99 -9.71 0.78
CA GLU A 28 -12.11 -10.76 0.22
C GLU A 28 -11.50 -10.36 -1.13
N SER A 29 -12.29 -9.73 -2.01
CA SER A 29 -11.82 -9.34 -3.33
C SER A 29 -10.82 -8.19 -3.25
N GLY A 30 -11.04 -7.24 -2.35
CA GLY A 30 -10.13 -6.11 -2.10
C GLY A 30 -8.79 -6.56 -1.53
N VAL A 31 -8.79 -7.50 -0.57
CA VAL A 31 -7.55 -8.06 0.01
C VAL A 31 -6.73 -8.77 -1.06
N VAL A 32 -7.38 -9.63 -1.85
CA VAL A 32 -6.72 -10.35 -2.95
C VAL A 32 -6.17 -9.37 -3.99
N ALA A 33 -6.96 -8.38 -4.41
CA ALA A 33 -6.56 -7.41 -5.41
C ALA A 33 -5.39 -6.54 -4.94
N ALA A 34 -5.37 -6.10 -3.68
CA ALA A 34 -4.24 -5.35 -3.11
C ALA A 34 -2.94 -6.17 -3.14
N PHE A 35 -2.99 -7.41 -2.69
CA PHE A 35 -1.80 -8.25 -2.64
C PHE A 35 -1.30 -8.64 -4.04
N GLU A 36 -2.20 -8.97 -4.96
CA GLU A 36 -1.85 -9.23 -6.37
C GLU A 36 -1.24 -8.00 -7.04
N PHE A 37 -1.78 -6.80 -6.75
CA PHE A 37 -1.24 -5.55 -7.28
C PHE A 37 0.23 -5.35 -6.87
N ILE A 38 0.56 -5.63 -5.61
CA ILE A 38 1.93 -5.54 -5.08
C ILE A 38 2.83 -6.62 -5.70
N ARG A 39 2.37 -7.89 -5.71
CA ARG A 39 3.15 -9.01 -6.28
C ARG A 39 3.45 -8.86 -7.77
N ALA A 40 2.57 -8.19 -8.51
CA ALA A 40 2.81 -7.90 -9.93
C ALA A 40 3.94 -6.89 -10.17
N ARG A 41 4.33 -6.13 -9.15
CA ARG A 41 5.31 -5.02 -9.23
C ARG A 41 6.56 -5.24 -8.39
N SER A 42 6.59 -6.26 -7.55
CA SER A 42 7.71 -6.56 -6.67
C SER A 42 7.91 -8.07 -6.53
N PRO A 43 9.16 -8.57 -6.60
CA PRO A 43 9.49 -9.92 -6.20
C PRO A 43 9.40 -10.03 -4.68
N VAL A 44 8.19 -10.27 -4.18
CA VAL A 44 7.95 -10.48 -2.74
C VAL A 44 8.82 -11.62 -2.21
N THR A 45 9.28 -11.53 -0.96
CA THR A 45 10.19 -12.51 -0.36
C THR A 45 9.67 -13.94 -0.52
N PRO A 46 10.34 -14.81 -1.30
CA PRO A 46 9.83 -16.15 -1.62
C PRO A 46 9.86 -17.11 -0.43
N ASP A 47 10.69 -16.82 0.57
CA ASP A 47 10.81 -17.59 1.80
C ASP A 47 9.88 -17.10 2.92
N ALA A 48 8.93 -16.21 2.60
CA ALA A 48 7.87 -15.88 3.53
C ALA A 48 7.00 -17.12 3.80
N HIS A 49 6.60 -17.28 5.06
CA HIS A 49 5.75 -18.38 5.51
C HIS A 49 4.46 -17.84 6.12
N PHE A 50 3.43 -18.69 6.15
CA PHE A 50 2.21 -18.47 6.88
C PHE A 50 1.68 -19.78 7.46
N TRP A 51 0.94 -19.67 8.57
CA TRP A 51 0.28 -20.83 9.17
C TRP A 51 -1.02 -21.14 8.41
N HIS A 52 -1.10 -22.31 7.79
CA HIS A 52 -2.32 -22.79 7.14
C HIS A 52 -3.18 -23.55 8.15
N THR A 53 -4.15 -22.86 8.77
CA THR A 53 -5.03 -23.43 9.80
C THR A 53 -5.76 -24.68 9.34
N GLY A 54 -6.20 -24.75 8.07
CA GLY A 54 -6.85 -25.95 7.53
C GLY A 54 -5.95 -27.20 7.38
N LEU A 55 -4.63 -27.04 7.40
CA LEU A 55 -3.63 -28.11 7.28
C LEU A 55 -2.80 -28.27 8.56
N GLU A 56 -2.96 -27.37 9.53
CA GLU A 56 -2.20 -27.29 10.78
C GLU A 56 -0.67 -27.35 10.58
N ARG A 57 -0.16 -26.57 9.61
CA ARG A 57 1.28 -26.47 9.35
C ARG A 57 1.67 -25.14 8.72
N ASP A 58 2.98 -24.84 8.77
CA ASP A 58 3.58 -23.76 8.01
C ASP A 58 3.67 -24.09 6.52
N GLU A 59 3.34 -23.10 5.71
CA GLU A 59 3.42 -23.15 4.25
C GLU A 59 4.18 -21.95 3.72
N ARG A 60 4.82 -22.11 2.55
CA ARG A 60 5.52 -21.00 1.89
C ARG A 60 4.55 -20.19 1.06
N VAL A 61 4.62 -18.87 1.15
CA VAL A 61 3.81 -17.96 0.32
C VAL A 61 4.06 -18.19 -1.17
N ALA A 62 5.30 -18.53 -1.55
CA ALA A 62 5.65 -18.82 -2.94
C ALA A 62 4.90 -20.03 -3.53
N ASP A 63 4.53 -21.01 -2.69
CA ASP A 63 3.85 -22.24 -3.13
C ASP A 63 2.31 -22.05 -3.21
N TYR A 64 1.79 -20.92 -2.71
CA TYR A 64 0.36 -20.59 -2.67
C TYR A 64 0.07 -19.28 -3.40
N PRO A 65 -0.20 -19.32 -4.72
CA PRO A 65 -0.60 -18.14 -5.49
C PRO A 65 -1.82 -17.40 -4.89
N ASP A 66 -2.70 -18.13 -4.21
CA ASP A 66 -3.92 -17.65 -3.58
C ASP A 66 -3.80 -17.42 -2.06
N ALA A 67 -2.58 -17.31 -1.52
CA ALA A 67 -2.34 -17.09 -0.08
C ALA A 67 -3.22 -15.97 0.52
N ALA A 68 -3.33 -14.82 -0.14
CA ALA A 68 -4.19 -13.72 0.31
C ALA A 68 -5.67 -14.09 0.41
N ARG A 69 -6.17 -14.96 -0.47
CA ARG A 69 -7.56 -15.47 -0.40
C ARG A 69 -7.74 -16.40 0.79
N LEU A 70 -6.75 -17.24 1.10
CA LEU A 70 -6.78 -18.10 2.28
C LEU A 70 -6.83 -17.28 3.58
N VAL A 71 -6.07 -16.18 3.64
CA VAL A 71 -6.11 -15.23 4.76
C VAL A 71 -7.47 -14.54 4.86
N ALA A 72 -7.98 -13.98 3.75
CA ALA A 72 -9.28 -13.32 3.70
C ALA A 72 -10.43 -14.22 4.20
N ARG A 73 -10.36 -15.52 3.87
CA ARG A 73 -11.35 -16.52 4.31
C ARG A 73 -11.08 -17.10 5.70
N ARG A 74 -10.03 -16.64 6.39
CA ARG A 74 -9.60 -17.13 7.71
C ARG A 74 -9.26 -18.62 7.72
N VAL A 75 -8.80 -19.14 6.57
CA VAL A 75 -8.27 -20.50 6.42
C VAL A 75 -6.76 -20.53 6.70
N ALA A 76 -6.12 -19.37 6.67
CA ALA A 76 -4.73 -19.11 7.03
C ALA A 76 -4.64 -17.92 7.99
N GLU A 77 -3.57 -17.88 8.79
CA GLU A 77 -3.18 -16.69 9.55
C GLU A 77 -2.60 -15.61 8.64
N ALA A 78 -2.39 -14.40 9.20
CA ALA A 78 -1.84 -13.28 8.46
C ALA A 78 -0.47 -13.63 7.83
N VAL A 79 -0.28 -13.16 6.60
CA VAL A 79 0.97 -13.34 5.86
C VAL A 79 1.79 -12.07 5.97
N HIS A 80 3.10 -12.19 6.17
CA HIS A 80 4.03 -11.08 6.08
C HIS A 80 5.10 -11.36 5.01
N VAL A 81 5.25 -10.45 4.05
CA VAL A 81 6.30 -10.49 3.03
C VAL A 81 7.03 -9.15 2.97
N LEU A 82 8.29 -9.15 2.53
CA LEU A 82 8.95 -7.90 2.09
C LEU A 82 8.69 -7.72 0.58
N ALA A 83 8.40 -6.49 0.17
CA ALA A 83 8.18 -6.10 -1.22
C ALA A 83 9.26 -5.09 -1.69
N PRO A 84 10.46 -5.55 -2.06
CA PRO A 84 11.53 -4.68 -2.52
C PRO A 84 11.30 -4.16 -3.95
N GLY A 85 11.94 -3.06 -4.29
CA GLY A 85 12.02 -2.57 -5.68
C GLY A 85 10.70 -2.07 -6.27
N LEU A 86 9.71 -1.75 -5.43
CA LEU A 86 8.48 -1.10 -5.88
C LEU A 86 8.82 0.28 -6.49
N GLU A 87 8.43 0.49 -7.75
CA GLU A 87 8.73 1.72 -8.48
C GLU A 87 7.44 2.43 -8.92
N PHE A 88 7.32 3.71 -8.60
CA PHE A 88 6.20 4.55 -8.98
C PHE A 88 6.70 5.91 -9.46
N ALA A 89 6.20 6.36 -10.62
CA ALA A 89 6.62 7.60 -11.27
C ALA A 89 8.16 7.74 -11.45
N GLY A 90 8.85 6.62 -11.72
CA GLY A 90 10.31 6.60 -11.91
C GLY A 90 11.13 6.63 -10.62
N VAL A 91 10.48 6.50 -9.46
CA VAL A 91 11.13 6.50 -8.14
C VAL A 91 10.94 5.15 -7.48
N VAL A 92 12.05 4.52 -7.11
CA VAL A 92 12.06 3.29 -6.31
C VAL A 92 11.82 3.63 -4.85
N LEU A 93 10.87 2.93 -4.23
CA LEU A 93 10.58 3.02 -2.81
C LEU A 93 11.60 2.24 -1.99
N PRO A 94 11.90 2.70 -0.76
CA PRO A 94 12.51 1.83 0.25
C PRO A 94 11.65 0.58 0.44
N ASP A 95 12.28 -0.55 0.79
CA ASP A 95 11.58 -1.82 0.95
C ASP A 95 10.43 -1.69 1.95
N LEU A 96 9.25 -2.17 1.56
CA LEU A 96 8.04 -2.17 2.40
C LEU A 96 7.77 -3.59 2.89
N GLY A 97 7.50 -3.77 4.17
CA GLY A 97 6.86 -4.98 4.65
C GLY A 97 5.36 -4.91 4.37
N VAL A 98 4.79 -6.03 3.96
CA VAL A 98 3.40 -6.14 3.52
C VAL A 98 2.76 -7.24 4.35
N PHE A 99 1.84 -6.85 5.21
CA PHE A 99 1.00 -7.76 5.95
C PHE A 99 -0.35 -7.89 5.26
N VAL A 100 -0.78 -9.12 5.05
CA VAL A 100 -2.12 -9.44 4.56
C VAL A 100 -2.93 -9.92 5.74
N TRP A 101 -4.03 -9.22 6.03
CA TRP A 101 -5.01 -9.54 7.07
C TRP A 101 -6.35 -9.91 6.43
N PRO A 102 -7.32 -10.45 7.19
CA PRO A 102 -8.60 -10.86 6.61
C PRO A 102 -9.41 -9.73 5.95
N ASP A 103 -9.24 -8.49 6.41
CA ASP A 103 -10.02 -7.30 6.01
C ASP A 103 -9.17 -6.05 5.72
N GLU A 104 -7.85 -6.20 5.67
CA GLU A 104 -6.91 -5.12 5.36
C GLU A 104 -5.57 -5.61 4.81
N VAL A 105 -4.84 -4.71 4.16
CA VAL A 105 -3.41 -4.87 3.86
C VAL A 105 -2.66 -3.76 4.56
N THR A 106 -1.62 -4.11 5.31
CA THR A 106 -0.79 -3.15 6.05
C THR A 106 0.58 -3.08 5.41
N LEU A 107 1.07 -1.86 5.20
CA LEU A 107 2.42 -1.56 4.75
C LEU A 107 3.20 -1.02 5.95
N ASP A 108 4.24 -1.73 6.37
CA ASP A 108 5.23 -1.14 7.26
C ASP A 108 6.45 -0.69 6.46
N TYR A 109 7.23 0.19 7.07
CA TYR A 109 8.44 0.69 6.45
C TYR A 109 9.49 0.96 7.51
N ARG A 110 10.74 0.83 7.11
CA ARG A 110 11.87 1.26 7.92
C ARG A 110 12.08 2.76 7.73
N MET A 111 12.08 3.51 8.83
CA MET A 111 12.47 4.92 8.82
C MET A 111 13.95 5.08 8.49
N GLY A 112 14.32 6.23 7.92
CA GLY A 112 15.70 6.61 7.72
C GLY A 112 15.96 7.47 6.48
N PRO A 113 17.25 7.64 6.11
CA PRO A 113 17.69 8.59 5.09
C PRO A 113 17.31 8.20 3.66
N GLU A 114 16.79 6.99 3.45
CA GLU A 114 16.26 6.51 2.18
C GLU A 114 14.96 7.24 1.81
N TRP A 115 14.26 7.80 2.82
CA TRP A 115 13.05 8.59 2.61
C TRP A 115 13.39 10.03 2.27
N GLY A 116 12.85 10.48 1.15
CA GLY A 116 12.85 11.88 0.74
C GLY A 116 11.50 12.27 0.14
N ARG A 117 11.39 13.54 -0.25
CA ARG A 117 10.21 14.04 -0.97
C ARG A 117 9.82 13.15 -2.17
N PRO A 118 10.73 12.69 -3.04
CA PRO A 118 10.36 11.81 -4.16
C PRO A 118 9.74 10.49 -3.69
N GLN A 119 10.31 9.86 -2.65
CA GLN A 119 9.82 8.59 -2.09
C GLN A 119 8.43 8.74 -1.46
N LEU A 120 8.16 9.84 -0.75
CA LEU A 120 6.82 10.11 -0.23
C LEU A 120 5.79 10.24 -1.36
N LEU A 121 6.13 10.94 -2.45
CA LEU A 121 5.22 11.07 -3.60
C LEU A 121 5.00 9.74 -4.32
N ALA A 122 6.04 8.92 -4.46
CA ALA A 122 5.93 7.57 -5.00
C ALA A 122 5.06 6.66 -4.11
N LEU A 123 5.16 6.80 -2.79
CA LEU A 123 4.32 6.09 -1.83
C LEU A 123 2.86 6.55 -1.95
N PHE A 124 2.61 7.84 -2.11
CA PHE A 124 1.27 8.35 -2.36
C PHE A 124 0.69 7.82 -3.68
N GLU A 125 1.50 7.69 -4.72
CA GLU A 125 1.05 7.10 -5.98
C GLU A 125 0.71 5.61 -5.82
N LEU A 126 1.53 4.84 -5.08
CA LEU A 126 1.22 3.45 -4.71
C LEU A 126 -0.13 3.37 -3.97
N LEU A 127 -0.30 4.17 -2.92
CA LEU A 127 -1.51 4.17 -2.09
C LEU A 127 -2.75 4.59 -2.87
N ARG A 128 -2.63 5.60 -3.75
CA ARG A 128 -3.71 6.04 -4.63
C ARG A 128 -4.14 4.93 -5.59
N GLN A 129 -3.18 4.24 -6.22
CA GLN A 129 -3.50 3.11 -7.11
C GLN A 129 -4.13 1.94 -6.35
N LEU A 130 -3.67 1.65 -5.14
CA LEU A 130 -4.27 0.63 -4.28
C LEU A 130 -5.72 0.98 -3.93
N VAL A 131 -5.99 2.20 -3.46
CA VAL A 131 -7.36 2.69 -3.17
C VAL A 131 -8.24 2.60 -4.41
N ALA A 132 -7.76 3.04 -5.57
CA ALA A 132 -8.51 2.97 -6.83
C ALA A 132 -8.81 1.52 -7.26
N THR A 133 -7.91 0.58 -6.96
CA THR A 133 -8.04 -0.84 -7.32
C THR A 133 -9.00 -1.57 -6.40
N THR A 134 -9.01 -1.24 -5.11
CA THR A 134 -9.71 -2.05 -4.09
C THR A 134 -10.94 -1.38 -3.49
N GLY A 135 -11.10 -0.07 -3.65
CA GLY A 135 -12.12 0.71 -2.94
C GLY A 135 -11.87 0.86 -1.43
N GLY A 136 -10.70 0.44 -0.94
CA GLY A 136 -10.30 0.59 0.45
C GLY A 136 -10.01 2.03 0.85
N ARG A 137 -9.74 2.24 2.13
CA ARG A 137 -9.33 3.54 2.68
C ARG A 137 -7.95 3.44 3.31
N VAL A 138 -7.18 4.52 3.23
CA VAL A 138 -5.86 4.59 3.85
C VAL A 138 -5.94 5.30 5.19
N GLU A 139 -5.37 4.66 6.21
CA GLU A 139 -5.22 5.21 7.56
C GLU A 139 -3.86 4.81 8.12
N LEU A 140 -3.29 5.60 9.02
CA LEU A 140 -2.12 5.16 9.79
C LEU A 140 -2.55 4.24 10.93
N GLY A 141 -1.68 3.29 11.25
CA GLY A 141 -1.81 2.38 12.38
C GLY A 141 -1.95 3.10 13.72
N SER A 142 -2.35 2.33 14.73
CA SER A 142 -2.72 2.87 16.05
C SER A 142 -1.59 3.61 16.77
N GLY A 143 -0.32 3.36 16.39
CA GLY A 143 0.85 4.04 16.92
C GLY A 143 0.97 5.53 16.58
N ALA A 144 0.36 6.01 15.48
CA ALA A 144 0.47 7.42 15.04
C ALA A 144 -0.52 8.37 15.75
N GLY A 145 -1.62 7.83 16.29
CA GLY A 145 -2.72 8.62 16.84
C GLY A 145 -3.61 9.29 15.78
N ALA A 146 -4.84 9.63 16.17
CA ALA A 146 -5.90 10.02 15.23
C ALA A 146 -5.63 11.34 14.48
N THR A 147 -4.95 12.31 15.11
CA THR A 147 -4.64 13.60 14.46
C THR A 147 -3.64 13.43 13.33
N VAL A 148 -2.58 12.64 13.57
CA VAL A 148 -1.55 12.35 12.58
C VAL A 148 -2.12 11.52 11.45
N SER A 149 -2.93 10.50 11.77
CA SER A 149 -3.61 9.67 10.77
C SER A 149 -4.51 10.52 9.85
N ARG A 150 -5.29 11.47 10.40
CA ARG A 150 -6.08 12.41 9.58
C ARG A 150 -5.22 13.34 8.73
N GLN A 151 -4.09 13.82 9.28
CA GLN A 151 -3.16 14.67 8.52
C GLN A 151 -2.60 13.90 7.33
N PHE A 152 -2.11 12.67 7.55
CA PHE A 152 -1.59 11.80 6.49
C PHE A 152 -2.63 11.52 5.40
N ALA A 153 -3.85 11.12 5.79
CA ALA A 153 -4.94 10.87 4.86
C ALA A 153 -5.30 12.14 4.04
N GLY A 154 -5.34 13.32 4.69
CA GLY A 154 -5.62 14.57 3.99
C GLY A 154 -4.55 14.96 2.96
N GLU A 155 -3.28 14.66 3.22
CA GLU A 155 -2.21 14.86 2.23
C GLU A 155 -2.33 13.91 1.04
N LEU A 156 -2.68 12.64 1.29
CA LEU A 156 -2.93 11.66 0.23
C LEU A 156 -4.14 12.05 -0.63
N GLU A 157 -5.23 12.53 -0.01
CA GLU A 157 -6.40 13.03 -0.73
C GLU A 157 -6.05 14.23 -1.61
N ALA A 158 -5.29 15.19 -1.07
CA ALA A 158 -4.84 16.36 -1.83
C ALA A 158 -3.94 15.97 -3.02
N TYR A 159 -3.02 15.03 -2.80
CA TYR A 159 -2.19 14.47 -3.88
C TYR A 159 -3.06 13.81 -4.97
N SER A 160 -4.01 12.97 -4.56
CA SER A 160 -4.90 12.25 -5.47
C SER A 160 -5.77 13.17 -6.31
N ALA A 161 -6.27 14.26 -5.71
CA ALA A 161 -7.03 15.29 -6.41
C ALA A 161 -6.19 16.06 -7.44
N GLY A 162 -4.91 16.32 -7.13
CA GLY A 162 -3.95 16.94 -8.06
C GLY A 162 -3.71 16.07 -9.30
N CYS A 163 -3.48 14.77 -9.12
CA CYS A 163 -3.29 13.84 -10.24
C CYS A 163 -4.55 13.69 -11.12
N ALA A 164 -5.74 13.74 -10.52
CA ALA A 164 -6.99 13.71 -11.28
C ALA A 164 -7.18 14.96 -12.16
N ALA A 165 -6.74 16.13 -11.68
CA ALA A 165 -6.80 17.38 -12.43
C ALA A 165 -5.81 17.41 -13.61
N ASP A 166 -4.64 16.78 -13.47
CA ASP A 166 -3.64 16.68 -14.55
C ASP A 166 -4.01 15.66 -15.63
N ALA A 167 -5.01 14.79 -15.39
CA ALA A 167 -5.45 13.75 -16.32
C ALA A 167 -6.51 14.23 -17.35
N GLU A 168 -6.99 15.48 -17.29
CA GLU A 168 -7.85 16.09 -18.31
C GLU A 168 -7.16 17.34 -18.89
N PRO A 169 -6.90 17.39 -20.22
CA PRO A 169 -8.00 17.62 -21.17
C PRO A 169 -7.86 16.91 -22.53
N GLY A 170 -8.97 16.36 -23.05
CA GLY A 170 -9.20 16.30 -24.50
C GLY A 170 -9.74 14.98 -25.08
N ALA A 171 -11.07 14.87 -25.16
CA ALA A 171 -11.73 14.12 -26.24
C ALA A 171 -13.18 14.57 -26.45
N VAL A 172 -13.38 15.82 -26.90
CA VAL A 172 -14.56 16.16 -27.70
C VAL A 172 -14.06 16.52 -29.10
N ALA A 173 -13.86 15.48 -29.92
CA ALA A 173 -13.76 15.63 -31.36
C ALA A 173 -15.13 15.32 -31.96
N ASP A 174 -15.86 16.41 -32.13
CA ASP A 174 -16.94 16.63 -33.10
C ASP A 174 -16.85 15.71 -34.32
N ARG A 175 -17.76 14.74 -34.44
CA ARG A 175 -18.01 14.05 -35.71
C ARG A 175 -18.95 14.91 -36.53
N GLY A 176 -18.34 15.87 -37.20
CA GLY A 176 -18.94 16.65 -38.26
C GLY A 176 -19.58 15.74 -39.31
N ARG A 177 -20.79 16.15 -39.70
CA ARG A 177 -21.51 15.69 -40.88
C ARG A 177 -20.61 15.76 -42.12
N MET A 178 -20.57 14.67 -42.88
CA MET A 178 -20.72 14.69 -44.34
C MET A 178 -21.18 13.32 -44.82
#